data_AF-A0A7X5U709-F1
#
_entry.id   AF-A0A7X5U709-F1
#
_cell.length_a   1.000
_cell.length_b   1.000
_cell.length_c   1.000
_cell.angle_alpha   90.00
_cell.angle_beta   90.00
_cell.angle_gamma   90.00
#
_symmetry.space_group_name_H-M   'P 1'
#
loop_
_entity.id
_entity.type
_entity.pdbx_description
1 polymer ?
#
loop_
_entity_poly.entity_id
_entity_poly.type
_entity_poly.pdbx_seq_one_letter_code
_entity_poly.pdbx_strand_id
1 'polypeptide(L)'
;MYRILLSALFVAAPLAVSAHTPTDSMVFPAAASQADRPVPGFGGGNDVRRCGITDMAAFDAYVATRPTPVEFRSRYSCLTLVLPGDMATRELRMDNSRYFADLDAHGRIQGGSFR
;
A
#
# COMPACT_ATOMS: atom_id res chain seq x y z
N MET A 1 -26.82 -30.67 -68.22
CA MET A 1 -25.47 -31.24 -68.08
C MET A 1 -25.37 -31.91 -66.72
N TYR A 2 -25.33 -33.25 -66.71
CA TYR A 2 -25.25 -34.11 -65.53
C TYR A 2 -23.78 -34.36 -65.14
N ARG A 3 -23.46 -34.34 -63.84
CA ARG A 3 -22.41 -35.12 -63.12
C ARG A 3 -22.38 -34.66 -61.63
N ILE A 4 -22.91 -35.40 -60.65
CA ILE A 4 -22.41 -36.65 -60.01
C ILE A 4 -21.06 -36.34 -59.33
N LEU A 5 -20.86 -36.30 -58.00
CA LEU A 5 -21.10 -37.24 -56.87
C LEU A 5 -21.35 -36.40 -55.58
N LEU A 6 -22.24 -36.68 -54.62
CA LEU A 6 -22.59 -37.90 -53.87
C LEU A 6 -21.43 -38.55 -53.08
N SER A 7 -21.27 -38.18 -51.81
CA SER A 7 -20.94 -39.06 -50.65
C SER A 7 -20.86 -38.15 -49.42
N ALA A 8 -21.86 -38.15 -48.53
CA ALA A 8 -22.06 -39.09 -47.41
C ALA A 8 -21.10 -38.81 -46.25
N LEU A 9 -21.44 -38.88 -44.96
CA LEU A 9 -22.67 -39.04 -44.19
C LEU A 9 -22.13 -39.12 -42.75
N PHE A 10 -22.43 -38.17 -41.85
CA PHE A 10 -22.29 -38.35 -40.39
C PHE A 10 -23.24 -37.34 -39.74
N VAL A 11 -24.46 -37.76 -39.35
CA VAL A 11 -24.85 -38.33 -38.05
C VAL A 11 -24.96 -37.27 -36.94
N ALA A 12 -26.23 -37.03 -36.57
CA ALA A 12 -26.80 -36.75 -35.26
C ALA A 12 -26.24 -35.62 -34.35
N ALA A 13 -27.02 -34.53 -34.29
CA ALA A 13 -27.62 -33.80 -33.15
C ALA A 13 -27.23 -34.14 -31.67
N PRO A 14 -27.58 -33.31 -30.66
CA PRO A 14 -28.09 -31.92 -30.68
C PRO A 14 -27.33 -30.92 -29.78
N LEU A 15 -27.70 -29.66 -30.01
CA LEU A 15 -27.57 -28.44 -29.22
C LEU A 15 -27.31 -28.60 -27.71
N ALA A 16 -26.21 -28.01 -27.25
CA ALA A 16 -26.14 -27.38 -25.93
C ALA A 16 -25.55 -25.97 -26.12
N VAL A 17 -26.43 -24.98 -25.92
CA VAL A 17 -26.11 -23.57 -25.76
C VAL A 17 -25.08 -23.40 -24.64
N SER A 18 -24.03 -22.63 -24.90
CA SER A 18 -23.41 -21.78 -23.87
C SER A 18 -22.71 -20.59 -24.52
N ALA A 19 -22.94 -19.45 -23.89
CA ALA A 19 -22.74 -18.11 -24.39
C ALA A 19 -21.26 -17.71 -24.53
N HIS A 20 -21.06 -16.70 -25.37
CA HIS A 20 -19.80 -16.02 -25.61
C HIS A 20 -19.28 -15.30 -24.36
N THR A 21 -17.97 -15.40 -24.10
CA THR A 21 -17.10 -14.23 -23.86
C THR A 21 -15.65 -14.60 -24.24
N PRO A 22 -15.01 -13.88 -25.18
CA PRO A 22 -13.58 -13.98 -25.38
C PRO A 22 -12.87 -13.08 -24.36
N THR A 23 -12.32 -13.67 -23.30
CA THR A 23 -11.33 -12.97 -22.46
C THR A 23 -9.95 -13.35 -22.97
N ASP A 24 -9.59 -12.73 -24.09
CA ASP A 24 -8.24 -12.73 -24.65
C ASP A 24 -7.28 -12.21 -23.56
N SER A 25 -6.38 -13.11 -23.16
CA SER A 25 -5.40 -12.89 -22.11
C SER A 25 -4.31 -11.95 -22.63
N MET A 26 -4.59 -10.65 -22.60
CA MET A 26 -3.57 -9.64 -22.77
C MET A 26 -2.65 -9.68 -21.56
N VAL A 27 -1.48 -10.28 -21.77
CA VAL A 27 -0.27 -10.14 -20.97
C VAL A 27 0.04 -8.66 -20.84
N PHE A 28 -0.32 -8.06 -19.71
CA PHE A 28 0.27 -6.81 -19.28
C PHE A 28 1.62 -7.14 -18.64
N PRO A 29 2.74 -6.54 -19.10
CA PRO A 29 4.00 -6.68 -18.40
C PRO A 29 3.79 -6.11 -17.00
N ALA A 30 4.11 -6.92 -15.99
CA ALA A 30 4.15 -6.49 -14.61
C ALA A 30 5.09 -5.29 -14.53
N ALA A 31 4.52 -4.09 -14.56
CA ALA A 31 5.14 -2.93 -13.97
C ALA A 31 5.49 -3.36 -12.57
N ALA A 32 6.79 -3.43 -12.28
CA ALA A 32 7.32 -3.74 -10.98
C ALA A 32 6.81 -2.69 -9.99
N SER A 33 5.61 -2.94 -9.45
CA SER A 33 5.13 -2.33 -8.23
C SER A 33 6.15 -2.71 -7.17
N GLN A 34 7.05 -1.79 -6.88
CA GLN A 34 7.97 -1.80 -5.74
C GLN A 34 7.20 -1.70 -4.40
N ALA A 35 6.06 -2.36 -4.30
CA ALA A 35 5.28 -2.52 -3.09
C ALA A 35 5.84 -3.64 -2.19
N ASP A 36 6.84 -4.38 -2.66
CA ASP A 36 7.46 -5.49 -1.94
C ASP A 36 8.93 -5.22 -1.58
N ARG A 37 9.24 -3.98 -1.18
CA ARG A 37 10.49 -3.78 -0.42
C ARG A 37 10.23 -4.29 1.00
N PRO A 38 11.03 -5.23 1.53
CA PRO A 38 11.00 -5.57 2.93
C PRO A 38 11.21 -4.28 3.70
N VAL A 39 10.16 -3.85 4.42
CA VAL A 39 10.28 -2.75 5.36
C VAL A 39 11.33 -3.22 6.38
N PRO A 40 12.45 -2.50 6.61
CA PRO A 40 13.34 -2.85 7.70
C PRO A 40 12.51 -2.93 8.97
N GLY A 41 12.54 -4.13 9.57
CA GLY A 41 11.57 -4.57 10.55
C GLY A 41 11.50 -3.64 11.75
N PHE A 42 10.29 -3.43 12.24
CA PHE A 42 10.09 -3.14 13.66
C PHE A 42 10.86 -4.22 14.43
N GLY A 43 11.90 -3.82 15.17
CA GLY A 43 12.76 -4.73 15.93
C GLY A 43 11.91 -5.82 16.61
N GLY A 44 12.14 -7.07 16.23
CA GLY A 44 11.36 -8.19 16.71
C GLY A 44 11.61 -8.45 18.19
N GLY A 45 10.53 -8.43 18.98
CA GLY A 45 10.55 -8.91 20.36
C GLY A 45 9.43 -8.38 21.25
N ASN A 46 8.18 -8.79 21.02
CA ASN A 46 7.09 -8.68 22.01
C ASN A 46 6.64 -7.26 22.43
N ASP A 47 6.94 -6.20 21.68
CA ASP A 47 6.58 -4.81 22.02
C ASP A 47 5.12 -4.43 21.69
N VAL A 48 4.15 -5.21 22.14
CA VAL A 48 2.71 -4.95 21.91
C VAL A 48 2.20 -3.74 22.72
N ARG A 49 3.05 -3.02 23.47
CA ARG A 49 2.64 -1.98 24.44
C ARG A 49 3.48 -0.70 24.49
N ARG A 50 4.45 -0.50 23.60
CA ARG A 50 5.22 0.75 23.60
C ARG A 50 4.79 1.63 22.43
N CYS A 51 4.09 2.71 22.75
CA CYS A 51 3.67 3.72 21.78
C CYS A 51 4.82 4.60 21.26
N GLY A 52 6.09 4.22 21.47
CA GLY A 52 7.26 5.05 21.17
C GLY A 52 8.13 4.43 20.09
N ILE A 53 8.82 5.27 19.31
CA ILE A 53 9.79 4.82 18.31
C ILE A 53 11.07 4.33 19.01
N THR A 54 11.41 3.06 18.74
CA THR A 54 12.69 2.44 19.13
C THR A 54 13.71 2.47 17.99
N ASP A 55 13.25 2.31 16.75
CA ASP A 55 14.08 2.40 15.54
C ASP A 55 13.97 3.79 14.89
N MET A 56 14.89 4.68 15.30
CA MET A 56 14.97 6.05 14.78
C MET A 56 15.43 6.08 13.31
N ALA A 57 16.27 5.14 12.87
CA ALA A 57 16.79 5.14 11.51
C ALA A 57 15.71 4.77 10.48
N ALA A 58 14.89 3.77 10.79
CA ALA A 58 13.74 3.42 9.97
C ALA A 58 12.69 4.55 9.96
N PHE A 59 12.52 5.25 11.08
CA PHE A 59 11.62 6.40 11.18
C PHE A 59 12.09 7.57 10.30
N ASP A 60 13.36 7.95 10.41
CA ASP A 60 13.93 9.05 9.61
C ASP A 60 13.86 8.75 8.12
N ALA A 61 14.13 7.50 7.72
CA ALA A 61 13.98 7.05 6.33
C ALA A 61 12.52 7.17 5.83
N TYR A 62 11.54 6.91 6.69
CA TYR A 62 10.12 7.09 6.36
C TYR A 62 9.73 8.57 6.27
N VAL A 63 10.15 9.40 7.23
CA VAL A 63 9.90 10.85 7.16
C VAL A 63 10.52 11.47 5.92
N ALA A 64 11.70 11.00 5.48
CA ALA A 64 12.35 11.44 4.26
C ALA A 64 11.52 11.21 2.98
N THR A 65 10.56 10.27 2.97
CA THR A 65 9.64 10.07 1.84
C THR A 65 8.55 11.13 1.75
N ARG A 66 8.51 12.07 2.70
CA ARG A 66 7.50 13.13 2.85
C ARG A 66 6.06 12.62 2.88
N PRO A 67 5.71 11.76 3.85
CA PRO A 67 4.36 11.23 3.96
C PRO A 67 3.35 12.32 4.32
N THR A 68 2.10 12.10 3.96
CA THR A 68 0.99 12.91 4.46
C THR A 68 0.71 12.59 5.93
N PRO A 69 0.11 13.52 6.71
CA PRO A 69 -0.29 13.25 8.10
C PRO A 69 -1.22 12.04 8.25
N VAL A 70 -2.07 11.79 7.24
CA VAL A 70 -2.97 10.64 7.22
C VAL A 70 -2.18 9.34 7.10
N GLU A 71 -1.27 9.24 6.14
CA GLU A 71 -0.41 8.06 5.96
C GLU A 71 0.46 7.80 7.20
N PHE A 72 0.98 8.86 7.82
CA PHE A 72 1.76 8.75 9.05
C PHE A 72 0.93 8.12 10.18
N ARG A 73 -0.30 8.61 10.40
CA ARG A 73 -1.20 8.07 11.44
C ARG A 73 -1.63 6.64 11.15
N SER A 74 -1.77 6.26 9.88
CA SER A 74 -2.06 4.87 9.51
C SER A 74 -0.90 3.94 9.83
N ARG A 75 0.34 4.38 9.62
CA ARG A 75 1.55 3.57 9.90
C ARG A 75 1.91 3.56 11.39
N TYR A 76 1.75 4.69 12.06
CA TYR A 76 2.10 4.91 13.46
C TYR A 76 0.89 5.36 14.27
N SER A 77 -0.12 4.50 14.37
CA SER A 77 -1.39 4.81 15.06
C SER A 77 -1.23 5.05 16.57
N CYS A 78 -0.17 4.51 17.17
CA CYS A 78 0.14 4.71 18.58
C CYS A 78 0.93 6.01 18.85
N LEU A 79 1.50 6.67 17.84
CA LEU A 79 2.23 7.91 18.01
C LEU A 79 1.28 9.12 18.00
N THR A 80 1.50 10.01 18.95
CA THR A 80 0.86 11.32 18.94
C THR A 80 1.56 12.21 17.92
N LEU A 81 0.93 12.40 16.76
CA LEU A 81 1.37 13.36 15.75
C LEU A 81 0.77 14.74 16.06
N VAL A 82 1.63 15.72 16.33
CA VAL A 82 1.26 17.13 16.52
C VAL A 82 1.66 17.91 15.27
N LEU A 83 0.70 18.60 14.66
CA LEU A 83 0.91 19.41 13.47
C LEU A 83 1.15 20.89 13.82
N PRO A 84 1.72 21.69 12.90
CA PRO A 84 1.81 23.14 13.08
C PRO A 84 0.42 23.75 13.28
N GLY A 85 0.24 24.48 14.38
CA GLY A 85 -1.04 25.07 14.76
C GLY A 85 -1.88 24.23 15.72
N ASP A 86 -1.52 22.95 15.95
CA ASP A 86 -2.16 22.15 17.00
C ASP A 86 -1.78 22.68 18.38
N MET A 87 -2.77 22.73 19.27
CA MET A 87 -2.55 23.06 20.68
C MET A 87 -2.06 21.82 21.42
N ALA A 88 -0.78 21.82 21.82
CA ALA A 88 -0.18 20.76 22.62
C ALA A 88 0.36 21.29 23.95
N THR A 89 0.20 20.51 25.02
CA THR A 89 0.79 20.81 26.33
C THR A 89 2.30 20.65 26.28
N ARG A 90 3.04 21.54 26.96
CA ARG A 90 4.51 21.50 27.08
C ARG A 90 5.01 20.47 28.10
N GLU A 91 4.36 19.32 28.16
CA GLU A 91 4.81 18.19 28.96
C GLU A 91 6.08 17.60 28.34
N LEU A 92 7.14 17.40 29.11
CA LEU A 92 8.36 16.75 28.62
C LEU A 92 8.15 15.24 28.55
N ARG A 93 8.32 14.64 27.37
CA ARG A 93 8.18 13.19 27.17
C ARG A 93 9.44 12.60 26.54
N MET A 94 10.06 11.66 27.24
CA MET A 94 11.32 11.01 26.84
C MET A 94 11.10 9.63 26.19
N ASP A 95 9.84 9.22 26.01
CA ASP A 95 9.44 7.91 25.49
C ASP A 95 9.27 7.88 23.95
N ASN A 96 9.64 8.95 23.24
CA ASN A 96 9.49 9.09 21.77
C ASN A 96 8.08 8.78 21.25
N SER A 97 7.05 9.02 22.08
CA SER A 97 5.65 8.73 21.73
C SER A 97 4.93 9.92 21.10
N ARG A 98 5.55 11.09 21.08
CA ARG A 98 4.99 12.31 20.51
C ARG A 98 5.97 12.95 19.55
N TYR A 99 5.49 13.16 18.32
CA TYR A 99 6.25 13.74 17.24
C TYR A 99 5.63 15.06 16.82
N PHE A 100 6.41 16.14 16.90
CA PHE A 100 6.04 17.45 16.38
C PHE A 100 6.53 17.53 14.94
N ALA A 101 5.59 17.47 14.00
CA ALA A 101 5.91 17.48 12.57
C ALA A 101 6.02 18.90 12.03
N ASP A 102 7.02 19.12 11.19
CA ASP A 102 7.07 20.25 10.27
C ASP A 102 6.43 19.84 8.96
N LEU A 103 5.58 20.71 8.41
CA LEU A 103 4.89 20.49 7.14
C LEU A 103 5.51 21.35 6.04
N ASP A 104 5.54 20.81 4.82
CA ASP A 104 5.87 21.57 3.62
C ASP A 104 4.69 22.41 3.12
N ALA A 105 4.91 23.17 2.05
CA ALA A 105 3.88 24.00 1.41
C ALA A 105 2.67 23.20 0.89
N HIS A 106 2.80 21.88 0.73
CA HIS A 106 1.76 20.97 0.28
C HIS A 106 1.12 20.19 1.45
N GLY A 107 1.47 20.50 2.69
CA GLY A 107 0.94 19.84 3.89
C GLY A 107 1.50 18.44 4.14
N ARG A 108 2.66 18.09 3.56
CA ARG A 108 3.35 16.82 3.81
C ARG A 108 4.39 16.98 4.90
N ILE A 109 4.64 15.92 5.66
CA ILE A 109 5.64 15.93 6.73
C ILE A 109 7.02 16.02 6.08
N GLN A 110 7.75 17.12 6.28
CA GLN A 110 9.11 17.31 5.77
C GLN A 110 10.19 17.05 6.83
N GLY A 111 9.80 16.98 8.10
CA GLY A 111 10.71 16.87 9.23
C GLY A 111 9.96 17.02 10.55
N GLY A 112 10.70 17.22 11.63
CA GLY A 112 10.13 17.37 12.97
C GLY A 112 11.06 16.93 14.09
N SER A 113 10.51 16.79 15.30
CA SER A 113 11.27 16.34 16.47
C SER A 113 10.36 15.67 17.52
N PHE A 114 10.93 14.72 18.26
CA PHE A 114 10.30 14.15 19.46
C PHE A 114 10.57 15.04 20.68
N ARG A 115 9.54 15.36 21.46
CA ARG A 115 9.60 16.19 22.69
C ARG A 115 8.48 15.86 23.66
#